data_AF-A0AAU3U3Q7-F1
#
_entry.id   AF-A0AAU3U3Q7-F1
#
_cell.length_a   1.000
_cell.length_b   1.000
_cell.length_c   1.000
_cell.angle_alpha   90.00
_cell.angle_beta   90.00
_cell.angle_gamma   90.00
#
_symmetry.space_group_name_H-M   'P 1'
#
loop_
_entity.id
_entity.type
_entity.pdbx_description
1 polymer ?
#
loop_
_entity_poly.entity_id
_entity_poly.type
_entity_poly.pdbx_seq_one_letter_code
_entity_poly.pdbx_strand_id
1 'polypeptide(L)' 'MDESPPVVVLPPQSDGGRRVTVNGERVGTAYNLFDVLDFVHRAGLPAEEDRAVDDPELIEWRGGGPYVWNSTA' A
#
# COMPACT_ATOMS: atom_id res chain seq x y z
N MET A 1 1.49 -14.62 16.04
CA MET A 1 1.59 -14.70 14.58
C MET A 1 1.00 -13.40 14.12
N ASP A 2 1.86 -12.44 13.77
CA ASP A 2 1.38 -11.15 13.32
C ASP A 2 0.80 -11.38 11.92
N GLU A 3 -0.49 -11.72 11.87
CA GLU A 3 -1.31 -12.01 10.68
C GLU A 3 -1.54 -10.75 9.81
N SER A 4 -0.59 -9.81 9.84
CA SER A 4 -0.68 -8.60 9.02
C SER A 4 -0.24 -8.93 7.59
N PRO A 5 -0.97 -8.42 6.58
CA PRO A 5 -0.58 -8.55 5.19
C PRO A 5 0.87 -8.08 4.98
N PRO A 6 1.61 -8.69 4.04
CA PRO A 6 3.00 -8.35 3.80
C PRO A 6 3.16 -6.90 3.38
N VAL A 7 2.14 -6.27 2.77
CA VAL A 7 2.16 -4.85 2.41
C VAL A 7 1.13 -4.11 3.24
N VAL A 8 1.54 -3.03 3.90
CA VAL A 8 0.63 -2.13 4.62
C VAL A 8 0.79 -0.71 4.08
N VAL A 9 -0.31 -0.14 3.62
CA VAL A 9 -0.40 1.24 3.14
C VAL A 9 -1.09 2.08 4.21
N LEU A 10 -0.35 3.02 4.80
CA LEU A 10 -0.84 3.89 5.85
C LEU A 10 -1.85 4.93 5.30
N PRO A 11 -2.60 5.62 6.19
CA PRO A 11 -3.53 6.68 5.79
C PRO A 11 -2.87 7.76 4.93
N PRO A 12 -3.64 8.39 4.01
CA PRO A 12 -3.22 9.60 3.31
C PRO A 12 -2.68 10.65 4.27
N GLN A 13 -1.52 11.19 3.93
CA GLN A 13 -0.88 12.29 4.64
C GLN A 13 -1.28 13.62 4.01
N SER A 14 -1.02 14.73 4.72
CA SER A 14 -1.35 16.08 4.24
C SER A 14 -0.60 16.50 2.98
N ASP A 15 0.46 15.78 2.61
CA ASP A 15 1.23 15.97 1.37
C ASP A 15 0.63 15.20 0.17
N GLY A 16 -0.48 14.47 0.37
CA GLY A 16 -1.11 13.64 -0.66
C GLY A 16 -0.46 12.28 -0.85
N GLY A 17 0.54 11.93 -0.04
CA GLY A 17 1.22 10.64 -0.08
C GLY A 17 0.67 9.64 0.93
N ARG A 18 0.95 8.36 0.71
CA ARG A 18 0.72 7.27 1.66
C ARG A 18 2.02 6.54 1.92
N ARG A 19 2.36 6.36 3.19
CA ARG A 19 3.56 5.61 3.57
C ARG A 19 3.29 4.12 3.39
N VAL A 20 4.24 3.42 2.76
CA VAL A 20 4.14 1.98 2.49
C VAL A 20 5.20 1.25 3.31
N THR A 21 4.78 0.16 3.95
CA THR A 21 5.67 -0.79 4.59
C THR A 21 5.50 -2.17 3.97
N VAL A 22 6.61 -2.89 3.81
CA VAL A 22 6.62 -4.28 3.34
C VAL A 22 7.31 -5.15 4.39
N ASN A 23 6.65 -6.22 4.83
CA ASN A 23 7.09 -7.09 5.93
C ASN A 23 7.48 -6.31 7.20
N GLY A 24 6.74 -5.23 7.49
CA GLY A 24 7.01 -4.34 8.63
C GLY A 24 8.13 -3.30 8.41
N GLU A 25 8.85 -3.35 7.30
CA GLU A 25 9.91 -2.40 6.96
C GLU A 25 9.37 -1.25 6.09
N ARG A 26 9.72 0.00 6.39
CA ARG A 26 9.32 1.14 5.55
C ARG A 26 10.11 1.13 4.23
N VAL A 27 9.39 0.93 3.12
CA VAL A 27 9.98 0.95 1.77
C VAL A 27 9.90 2.32 1.10
N GLY A 28 8.90 3.15 1.44
CA GLY A 28 8.76 4.46 0.84
C GLY A 28 7.45 5.18 1.12
N THR A 29 7.19 6.21 0.32
CA THR A 29 5.92 6.94 0.24
C THR A 29 5.40 6.84 -1.19
N ALA A 30 4.19 6.33 -1.37
CA ALA A 30 3.47 6.27 -2.64
C ALA A 30 2.57 7.49 -2.78
N TYR A 31 2.40 8.00 -4.00
CA TYR A 31 1.45 9.08 -4.30
C TYR A 31 0.30 8.62 -5.20
N ASN A 32 0.37 7.38 -5.69
CA ASN A 32 -0.64 6.76 -6.53
C ASN A 32 -0.57 5.22 -6.39
N LEU A 33 -1.52 4.52 -6.99
CA LEU A 33 -1.61 3.07 -6.95
C LEU A 33 -0.40 2.37 -7.59
N PHE A 34 0.12 2.90 -8.70
CA PHE A 34 1.29 2.35 -9.40
C PHE A 34 2.54 2.37 -8.52
N ASP A 35 2.73 3.41 -7.70
CA ASP A 35 3.85 3.45 -6.76
C ASP A 35 3.78 2.31 -5.73
N VAL A 36 2.57 1.95 -5.27
CA VAL A 36 2.37 0.83 -4.35
C VAL A 36 2.70 -0.49 -5.01
N LEU A 37 2.21 -0.69 -6.24
CA LEU A 37 2.45 -1.89 -7.03
C LEU A 37 3.92 -2.08 -7.36
N ASP A 38 4.62 -0.98 -7.63
CA ASP A 38 6.05 -1.00 -7.85
C ASP A 38 6.82 -1.38 -6.57
N PHE A 39 6.37 -0.96 -5.38
CA PHE A 39 6.92 -1.46 -4.11
C PHE A 39 6.66 -2.97 -3.91
N VAL A 40 5.45 -3.43 -4.22
CA VAL A 40 5.06 -4.85 -4.14
C VAL A 40 5.94 -5.69 -5.07
N HIS A 41 6.11 -5.23 -6.32
CA HIS A 41 6.95 -5.88 -7.33
C HIS A 41 8.42 -5.91 -6.89
N ARG A 42 8.95 -4.80 -6.39
CA ARG A 42 10.34 -4.72 -5.86
C ARG A 42 10.58 -5.63 -4.66
N ALA A 43 9.53 -5.96 -3.89
CA ALA A 43 9.60 -6.90 -2.79
C ALA A 43 9.51 -8.38 -3.22
N GLY A 44 9.32 -8.67 -4.51
CA GLY A 44 9.15 -10.04 -5.03
C GLY A 44 7.78 -10.65 -4.69
N LEU A 45 6.80 -9.82 -4.35
CA LEU A 45 5.44 -10.23 -4.05
C LEU A 45 4.58 -10.29 -5.33
N PRO A 46 3.49 -11.08 -5.35
CA PRO A 46 2.62 -11.19 -6.52
C PRO A 46 1.90 -9.86 -6.79
N ALA A 47 2.41 -9.07 -7.74
CA ALA A 47 1.88 -7.76 -8.12
C ALA A 47 1.01 -7.84 -9.37
N GLU A 48 0.06 -8.80 -9.45
CA GLU A 48 -0.93 -8.76 -10.53
C GLU A 48 -1.85 -7.56 -10.31
N GLU A 49 -1.63 -6.47 -11.05
CA GLU A 49 -2.18 -5.13 -10.83
C GLU A 49 -3.68 -5.10 -10.43
N ASP A 50 -4.51 -5.84 -11.17
CA ASP A 50 -5.97 -5.92 -10.94
C ASP A 50 -6.38 -6.75 -9.71
N ARG A 51 -5.51 -7.62 -9.20
CA ARG A 51 -5.81 -8.53 -8.09
C ARG A 51 -5.10 -8.14 -6.81
N ALA A 52 -3.87 -7.66 -6.92
CA ALA A 52 -3.02 -7.32 -5.78
C ALA A 52 -3.63 -6.20 -4.94
N VAL A 53 -4.29 -5.23 -5.58
CA VAL A 53 -4.85 -4.05 -4.91
C VAL A 53 -6.11 -4.37 -4.10
N ASP A 54 -6.85 -5.39 -4.53
CA ASP A 54 -8.09 -5.85 -3.91
C ASP A 54 -7.87 -7.09 -3.01
N ASP A 55 -6.64 -7.61 -2.94
CA ASP A 55 -6.27 -8.76 -2.12
C ASP A 55 -5.93 -8.32 -0.68
N PRO A 56 -6.81 -8.57 0.30
CA PRO A 56 -6.58 -8.19 1.69
C PRO A 56 -5.53 -9.07 2.38
N GLU A 57 -5.16 -10.23 1.83
CA GLU A 57 -4.06 -11.06 2.34
C GLU A 57 -2.70 -10.54 1.87
N LEU A 58 -2.68 -9.72 0.81
CA LEU A 58 -1.48 -9.10 0.25
C LEU A 58 -1.29 -7.66 0.73
N ILE A 59 -2.33 -6.82 0.61
CA ILE A 59 -2.26 -5.38 0.88
C ILE A 59 -3.31 -4.95 1.91
N GLU A 60 -2.83 -4.45 3.05
CA GLU A 60 -3.68 -3.76 4.02
C GLU A 60 -3.74 -2.26 3.71
N TRP A 61 -4.93 -1.76 3.37
CA TRP A 61 -5.17 -0.34 3.18
C TRP A 61 -5.73 0.31 4.45
N ARG A 62 -4.94 1.18 5.09
CA ARG A 62 -5.38 1.95 6.27
C ARG A 62 -5.78 3.36 5.89
N GLY A 63 -6.89 3.86 6.45
CA GLY A 63 -7.37 5.22 6.17
C GLY A 63 -8.04 5.40 4.81
N GLY A 64 -8.62 4.31 4.27
CA GLY A 64 -9.30 4.29 2.97
C GLY A 64 -8.66 3.28 2.02
N GLY A 65 -9.44 2.81 1.04
CA GLY A 65 -9.03 1.78 0.07
C GLY A 65 -8.02 2.26 -0.98
N PRO A 66 -7.75 1.44 -2.02
CA PRO A 66 -6.74 1.71 -3.07
C PRO A 66 -6.98 2.99 -3.87
N TYR A 67 -8.21 3.52 -3.85
CA TYR A 67 -8.60 4.72 -4.59
C TYR A 67 -8.61 6.00 -3.75
N VAL A 68 -8.25 5.92 -2.46
CA VAL A 68 -8.24 7.07 -1.54
C VAL A 68 -6.82 7.56 -1.36
N TRP A 69 -6.47 8.68 -1.99
CA TRP A 69 -5.12 9.27 -2.00
C TRP A 69 -5.04 10.67 -1.41
N ASN A 70 -6.13 11.41 -1.45
CA ASN A 70 -6.19 12.74 -0.85
C ASN A 70 -6.93 12.66 0.48
N SER A 71 -6.33 13.20 1.54
CA SER A 71 -7.12 13.60 2.70
C SER A 71 -7.83 14.87 2.28
N THR A 72 -9.09 14.76 1.84
CA THR A 72 -9.91 15.94 1.59
C THR A 72 -9.99 16.72 2.91
N ALA A 73 -9.19 17.78 3.00
CA ALA A 73 -9.32 18.85 3.98
C ALA A 73 -10.02 20.03 3.30
#